data_AF-A0A9E4ZRZ8-F1
#
_entry.id   AF-A0A9E4ZRZ8-F1
#
_cell.length_a   1.000
_cell.length_b   1.000
_cell.length_c   1.000
_cell.angle_alpha   90.00
_cell.angle_beta   90.00
_cell.angle_gamma   90.00
#
_symmetry.space_group_name_H-M   'P 1'
#
loop_
_entity.id
_entity.type
_entity.pdbx_description
1 polymer ?
#
loop_
_entity_poly.entity_id
_entity_poly.type
_entity_poly.pdbx_seq_one_letter_code
_entity_poly.pdbx_strand_id
1 'polypeptide(L)' 'MSDVDILVVIPSKPSFQQAVELREKIMEKAEQQGLPLYAPVELHIVGRENLEEYSKRGRIIPALSVFSNTSS' A
#
# COMPACT_ATOMS: atom_id res chain seq x y z
N MET A 1 -1.64 -3.44 -17.66
CA MET A 1 -2.75 -3.91 -16.82
C MET A 1 -2.12 -4.54 -15.60
N SER A 2 -2.29 -3.94 -14.44
CA SER A 2 -2.08 -4.62 -13.17
C SER A 2 -3.23 -5.61 -12.95
N ASP A 3 -2.93 -6.76 -12.36
CA ASP A 3 -3.98 -7.69 -11.91
C ASP A 3 -4.44 -7.34 -10.48
N VAL A 4 -3.61 -6.60 -9.73
CA VAL A 4 -3.86 -6.21 -8.34
C VAL A 4 -3.41 -4.76 -8.10
N ASP A 5 -4.36 -3.91 -7.72
CA ASP A 5 -4.09 -2.54 -7.27
C ASP A 5 -4.18 -2.47 -5.73
N ILE A 6 -3.12 -1.97 -5.10
CA ILE A 6 -3.01 -1.83 -3.65
C ILE A 6 -2.91 -0.35 -3.29
N LEU A 7 -3.89 0.13 -2.52
CA LEU A 7 -3.91 1.47 -1.96
C LEU A 7 -3.39 1.45 -0.52
N VAL A 8 -2.27 2.12 -0.28
CA VAL A 8 -1.66 2.31 1.03
C VAL A 8 -1.94 3.74 1.49
N VAL A 9 -2.71 3.87 2.56
CA VAL A 9 -3.07 5.17 3.13
C VAL A 9 -2.23 5.43 4.38
N ILE A 10 -1.40 6.47 4.33
CA ILE A 10 -0.57 6.92 5.46
C ILE A 10 -1.07 8.26 6.02
N PRO A 11 -0.67 8.67 7.23
CA PRO A 11 -1.26 9.85 7.90
C PRO A 11 -1.17 11.16 7.13
N SER A 12 -0.15 11.33 6.28
CA SER A 12 0.08 12.53 5.46
C SER A 12 0.77 12.15 4.16
N LYS A 13 0.60 12.95 3.09
CA LYS A 13 1.30 12.75 1.83
C LYS A 13 2.81 12.56 2.03
N PRO A 14 3.39 11.46 1.52
CA PRO A 14 4.84 11.27 1.61
C PRO A 14 5.54 12.24 0.66
N SER A 15 6.75 12.67 1.03
CA SER A 15 7.69 13.24 0.07
C SER A 15 8.06 12.21 -1.00
N PHE A 16 8.65 12.65 -2.11
CA PHE A 16 9.13 11.73 -3.14
C PHE A 16 10.09 10.67 -2.57
N GLN A 17 11.06 11.10 -1.76
CA GLN A 17 12.02 10.19 -1.13
C GLN A 17 11.33 9.18 -0.20
N GLN A 18 10.40 9.66 0.65
CA GLN A 18 9.63 8.77 1.52
C GLN A 18 8.79 7.76 0.73
N ALA A 19 8.21 8.17 -0.40
CA ALA A 19 7.44 7.28 -1.26
C ALA A 19 8.31 6.18 -1.89
N VAL A 20 9.53 6.52 -2.34
CA VAL A 20 10.51 5.54 -2.86
C VAL A 20 10.90 4.55 -1.78
N GLU A 21 11.30 5.03 -0.60
CA GLU A 21 11.70 4.18 0.53
C GLU A 21 10.57 3.26 1.01
N LEU A 22 9.34 3.77 1.10
CA LEU A 22 8.18 2.97 1.46
C LEU A 22 7.90 1.89 0.40
N ARG A 23 7.98 2.25 -0.88
CA ARG A 23 7.74 1.30 -1.98
C ARG A 23 8.77 0.17 -1.96
N GLU A 24 10.05 0.49 -1.76
CA GLU A 24 11.13 -0.49 -1.63
C GLU A 24 10.85 -1.45 -0.47
N LYS A 25 10.58 -0.92 0.73
CA LYS A 25 10.31 -1.74 1.93
C LYS A 25 9.08 -2.62 1.80
N ILE A 26 8.00 -2.11 1.18
CA ILE A 26 6.78 -2.88 0.96
C ILE A 26 7.05 -4.04 0.02
N MET A 27 7.73 -3.78 -1.11
CA MET A 27 8.01 -4.82 -2.10
C MET A 27 8.99 -5.88 -1.57
N GLU A 28 10.04 -5.46 -0.84
CA GLU A 28 10.97 -6.38 -0.18
C GLU A 28 10.24 -7.31 0.80
N LYS A 29 9.35 -6.76 1.63
CA LYS A 29 8.55 -7.55 2.58
C LYS A 29 7.55 -8.46 1.89
N ALA A 30 6.93 -7.99 0.81
CA ALA A 30 6.00 -8.79 0.03
C ALA A 30 6.70 -9.99 -0.62
N GLU A 31 7.90 -9.78 -1.17
CA GLU A 31 8.74 -10.87 -1.71
C GLU A 31 9.09 -11.89 -0.63
N GLN A 32 9.50 -11.44 0.56
CA GLN A 32 9.76 -12.31 1.71
C GLN A 32 8.51 -13.10 2.14
N GLN A 33 7.30 -12.63 1.83
CA GLN A 33 6.03 -13.31 2.08
C GLN A 33 5.53 -14.14 0.90
N GLY A 34 6.33 -14.25 -0.17
CA GLY A 34 6.05 -15.10 -1.33
C GLY A 34 5.33 -14.39 -2.48
N LEU A 35 5.19 -13.06 -2.45
CA LEU A 35 4.72 -12.28 -3.59
C LEU A 35 5.88 -12.02 -4.55
N PRO A 36 5.90 -12.61 -5.76
CA PRO A 36 7.03 -12.42 -6.67
C PRO A 36 7.14 -10.98 -7.14
N LEU A 37 8.36 -10.44 -7.26
CA LEU A 37 8.60 -9.06 -7.72
C LEU A 37 8.08 -8.78 -9.14
N TYR A 38 7.94 -9.82 -9.96
CA TYR A 38 7.41 -9.73 -11.32
C TYR A 38 5.88 -9.80 -11.37
N ALA A 39 5.20 -10.00 -10.23
CA ALA A 39 3.75 -9.95 -10.20
C ALA A 39 3.26 -8.54 -10.59
N PRO A 40 2.20 -8.42 -11.41
CA PRO A 40 1.71 -7.14 -11.88
C PRO A 40 0.90 -6.42 -10.79
N VAL A 41 1.62 -5.87 -9.80
CA VAL A 41 1.10 -5.18 -8.62
C VAL A 41 1.33 -3.69 -8.75
N GLU A 42 0.24 -2.90 -8.67
CA GLU A 42 0.32 -1.44 -8.64
C GLU A 42 0.16 -0.92 -7.21
N LEU A 43 1.20 -0.25 -6.70
CA LEU A 43 1.19 0.37 -5.37
C LEU A 43 0.89 1.87 -5.47
N HIS A 44 -0.22 2.28 -4.88
CA HIS A 44 -0.58 3.68 -4.66
C HIS A 44 -0.37 4.04 -3.20
N ILE A 45 0.63 4.88 -2.89
CA ILE A 45 0.89 5.35 -1.53
C ILE A 45 0.40 6.80 -1.43
N VAL A 46 -0.61 7.05 -0.60
CA VAL A 46 -1.26 8.35 -0.49
C VAL A 46 -1.43 8.79 0.96
N GLY A 47 -1.47 10.11 1.17
CA GLY A 47 -1.91 10.68 2.44
C GLY A 47 -3.41 10.49 2.63
N ARG A 48 -3.86 10.40 3.89
CA ARG A 48 -5.27 10.24 4.29
C ARG A 48 -6.19 11.28 3.64
N GLU A 49 -5.70 12.49 3.42
CA GLU A 49 -6.44 13.57 2.76
C GLU A 49 -6.84 13.25 1.32
N ASN A 50 -6.16 12.30 0.66
CA ASN A 50 -6.45 11.93 -0.74
C ASN A 50 -7.31 10.65 -0.85
N LEU A 51 -7.72 10.03 0.26
CA LEU A 51 -8.49 8.79 0.25
C LEU A 51 -9.85 8.95 -0.45
N GLU A 52 -10.49 10.11 -0.28
CA GLU A 52 -11.80 10.40 -0.88
C GLU A 52 -11.76 10.42 -2.42
N GLU A 53 -10.61 10.76 -3.01
CA GLU A 53 -10.47 10.72 -4.47
C GLU A 53 -10.47 9.29 -5.01
N TYR A 54 -9.92 8.35 -4.24
CA TYR A 54 -9.86 6.93 -4.62
C TYR A 54 -11.22 6.24 -4.42
N SER A 55 -11.98 6.61 -3.39
CA SER A 55 -13.33 6.05 -3.18
C SER A 55 -14.31 6.45 -4.29
N LYS A 56 -14.04 7.55 -5.00
CA LYS A 56 -14.81 7.98 -6.18
C LYS A 56 -14.50 7.16 -7.44
N ARG A 57 -13.32 6.52 -7.51
CA ARG A 57 -12.86 5.78 -8.70
C ARG A 57 -13.30 4.32 -8.71
N GLY A 58 -13.71 3.78 -7.57
CA GLY A 58 -14.17 2.41 -7.47
C GLY A 58 -14.41 1.95 -6.04
N ARG A 59 -14.75 0.67 -5.90
CA ARG A 59 -14.96 0.03 -4.60
C ARG A 59 -13.62 -0.23 -3.93
N ILE A 60 -13.37 0.44 -2.81
CA ILE A 60 -12.23 0.12 -1.93
C ILE A 60 -12.62 -1.06 -1.05
N ILE A 61 -11.82 -2.13 -1.07
CA ILE A 61 -11.92 -3.23 -0.12
C ILE A 61 -10.87 -2.99 0.97
N PRO A 62 -11.27 -2.65 2.21
CA PRO A 62 -10.30 -2.48 3.28
C PRO A 62 -9.63 -3.83 3.57
N ALA A 63 -8.31 -3.83 3.68
CA ALA A 63 -7.60 -4.98 4.23
C ALA A 63 -8.01 -5.16 5.69
N LEU A 64 -8.47 -6.36 6.06
CA LEU A 64 -8.73 -6.71 7.46
C LEU A 64 -7.45 -6.45 8.27
N SER A 65 -7.54 -5.63 9.31
CA SER A 65 -6.40 -5.30 10.17
C SER A 65 -5.97 -6.52 10.97
N VAL A 66 -5.06 -7.33 10.43
CA VAL A 66 -4.30 -8.32 11.22
C VAL A 66 -3.03 -7.66 11.73
N PHE A 67 -3.19 -6.63 12.57
CA PHE A 67 -2.12 -6.18 13.46
C PHE A 67 -2.65 -6.32 14.88
N SER A 68 -2.63 -7.54 15.39
CA SER A 68 -2.66 -7.76 16.82
C SER A 68 -1.35 -7.19 17.39
N ASN A 69 -1.47 -6.10 18.16
CA ASN A 69 -0.44 -5.65 19.09
C ASN A 69 0.03 -6.86 19.91
N THR A 70 1.18 -7.44 19.59
CA THR A 70 1.98 -8.14 20.60
C THR A 70 2.89 -7.10 21.22
N SER A 71 2.33 -6.35 22.15
CA SER A 71 3.11 -5.78 23.25
C SER A 71 3.40 -6.92 24.22
N SER A 72 4.65 -7.34 24.31
CA SER A 72 5.22 -8.08 25.44
C SER A 72 6.70 -7.75 25.54
#